data_AF-A0A090T8M2-F1
#
_entry.id   AF-A0A090T8M2-F1
#
_cell.length_a   1.000
_cell.length_b   1.000
_cell.length_c   1.000
_cell.angle_alpha   90.00
_cell.angle_beta   90.00
_cell.angle_gamma   90.00
#
_symmetry.space_group_name_H-M   'P 1'
#
loop_
_entity.id
_entity.type
_entity.pdbx_description
1 polymer ?
#
loop_
_entity_poly.entity_id
_entity_poly.type
_entity_poly.pdbx_seq_one_letter_code
_entity_poly.pdbx_strand_id
1 'polypeptide(L)'
;MVEIFQDDELPVFPLPKMTVRLYHDAKVAEVSDCENASRVQARYDYPNAKMHQKDEKFQFNQFLSDWLTFCLKNGISRAPIMYRS
;
A
#
# COMPACT_ATOMS: atom_id res chain seq x y z
N MET A 1 -8.19 -3.09 -8.98
CA MET A 1 -7.23 -3.10 -7.85
C MET A 1 -5.86 -3.39 -8.44
N VAL A 2 -4.82 -2.79 -7.87
CA VAL A 2 -3.44 -2.93 -8.34
C VAL A 2 -2.62 -3.47 -7.18
N GLU A 3 -1.83 -4.51 -7.44
CA GLU A 3 -0.87 -5.02 -6.48
C GLU A 3 0.45 -4.26 -6.61
N ILE A 4 1.03 -3.87 -5.47
CA ILE A 4 2.34 -3.22 -5.40
C ILE A 4 3.23 -4.03 -4.46
N PHE A 5 4.42 -4.32 -4.94
CA PHE A 5 5.45 -5.02 -4.20
C PHE A 5 6.82 -4.63 -4.74
N GLN A 6 7.85 -4.87 -3.94
CA GLN A 6 9.23 -4.71 -4.37
C GLN A 6 9.73 -6.02 -4.98
N ASP A 7 10.36 -5.91 -6.14
CA ASP A 7 10.95 -7.02 -6.89
C ASP A 7 12.46 -6.77 -7.05
N ASP A 8 13.19 -6.81 -5.92
CA ASP A 8 14.65 -6.69 -5.90
C ASP A 8 15.25 -7.99 -5.35
N GLU A 9 16.34 -8.47 -5.95
CA GLU A 9 17.09 -9.63 -5.42
C GLU A 9 17.63 -9.37 -4.00
N LEU A 10 17.94 -8.10 -3.68
CA LEU A 10 18.38 -7.65 -2.36
C LEU A 10 17.65 -6.34 -2.01
N PRO A 11 16.45 -6.43 -1.40
CA PRO A 11 15.69 -5.24 -1.07
C PRO A 11 16.41 -4.44 0.02
N VAL A 12 16.72 -3.18 -0.26
CA VAL A 12 17.30 -2.23 0.73
C VAL A 12 16.34 -2.03 1.91
N PHE A 13 15.04 -2.23 1.70
CA PHE A 13 14.01 -2.20 2.73
C PHE A 13 12.88 -3.17 2.33
N PRO A 14 12.64 -4.29 3.01
CA PRO A 14 11.62 -5.25 2.57
C PRO A 14 10.22 -4.65 2.72
N LEU A 15 9.57 -4.35 1.60
CA LEU A 15 8.21 -3.84 1.58
C LEU A 15 7.19 -4.97 1.58
N PRO A 16 6.11 -4.87 2.37
CA PRO A 16 5.01 -5.81 2.28
C PRO A 16 4.28 -5.63 0.94
N LYS A 17 3.71 -6.71 0.42
CA LYS A 17 2.83 -6.61 -0.74
C LYS A 17 1.55 -5.89 -0.34
N MET A 18 1.13 -4.92 -1.13
CA MET A 18 -0.07 -4.12 -0.87
C MET A 18 -1.06 -4.23 -2.02
N THR A 19 -2.34 -4.37 -1.70
CA THR A 19 -3.41 -4.25 -2.69
C THR A 19 -4.00 -2.84 -2.62
N VAL A 20 -3.89 -2.09 -3.70
CA VAL A 20 -4.35 -0.70 -3.79
C VAL A 20 -5.56 -0.56 -4.70
N ARG A 21 -6.55 0.18 -4.21
CA ARG A 21 -7.69 0.66 -5.00
C ARG A 21 -7.37 2.04 -5.54
N LEU A 22 -7.54 2.23 -6.84
CA LEU A 22 -7.40 3.53 -7.51
C LEU A 22 -8.80 4.08 -7.79
N TYR A 23 -9.03 5.31 -7.34
CA TYR A 23 -10.26 6.05 -7.60
C TYR A 23 -9.96 7.13 -8.64
N HIS A 24 -10.55 6.97 -9.83
CA HIS A 24 -10.31 7.89 -10.94
C HIS A 24 -10.97 9.25 -10.74
N ASP A 25 -12.17 9.25 -10.16
CA ASP A 25 -13.01 10.41 -9.87
C ASP A 25 -12.40 11.31 -8.79
N ALA A 26 -11.94 10.72 -7.69
CA ALA A 26 -11.30 11.44 -6.60
C ALA A 26 -9.78 11.62 -6.80
N LYS A 27 -9.19 11.01 -7.83
CA LYS A 27 -7.74 10.98 -8.09
C LYS A 27 -6.92 10.53 -6.87
N VAL A 28 -7.45 9.57 -6.10
CA VAL A 28 -6.83 9.04 -4.89
C VAL A 28 -6.54 7.55 -5.02
N ALA A 29 -5.58 7.09 -4.23
CA ALA A 29 -5.26 5.70 -4.04
C ALA A 29 -5.50 5.32 -2.58
N GLU A 30 -6.01 4.12 -2.34
CA GLU A 30 -6.31 3.60 -1.01
C GLU A 30 -5.72 2.20 -0.87
N VAL A 31 -4.97 1.96 0.21
CA VAL A 31 -4.52 0.61 0.57
C VAL A 31 -5.72 -0.16 1.11
N SER A 32 -6.11 -1.21 0.38
CA SER A 32 -7.22 -2.08 0.74
C SER A 32 -6.78 -3.35 1.48
N ASP A 33 -5.53 -3.77 1.30
CA ASP A 33 -4.92 -4.90 2.01
C ASP A 33 -3.38 -4.77 2.01
N CYS A 34 -2.72 -5.38 2.99
CA CYS A 34 -1.26 -5.37 3.16
C CYS A 34 -0.80 -6.71 3.74
N GLU A 35 0.14 -7.39 3.07
CA GLU A 35 0.74 -8.64 3.53
C GLU A 35 1.48 -8.41 4.87
N ASN A 36 1.34 -9.36 5.81
CA ASN A 36 1.86 -9.26 7.19
C ASN A 36 1.27 -8.14 8.07
N ALA A 37 0.31 -7.36 7.57
CA ALA A 37 -0.61 -6.65 8.45
C ALA A 37 -1.66 -7.64 8.97
N SER A 38 -1.85 -7.70 10.29
CA SER A 38 -3.02 -8.40 10.85
C SER A 38 -4.26 -7.87 10.14
N ARG A 39 -4.99 -8.75 9.44
CA ARG A 39 -6.20 -8.44 8.65
C ARG A 39 -6.95 -7.24 9.25
N VAL A 40 -6.96 -6.11 8.54
CA VAL A 40 -7.83 -4.98 8.87
C VAL A 40 -9.26 -5.47 8.67
N GLN A 41 -9.98 -5.72 9.77
CA GLN A 41 -11.37 -6.17 9.65
C GLN A 41 -12.22 -5.01 9.14
N ALA A 42 -13.05 -5.27 8.13
CA ALA A 42 -13.97 -4.29 7.54
C ALA A 42 -15.00 -3.75 8.54
N ARG A 43 -15.27 -4.47 9.63
CA ARG A 43 -16.11 -4.04 10.77
C ARG A 43 -15.51 -4.59 12.07
N TYR A 44 -15.22 -3.70 13.03
CA TYR A 44 -15.09 -4.08 14.43
C TYR A 44 -16.44 -3.83 15.10
N ASP A 45 -16.99 -4.85 15.75
CA ASP A 45 -18.20 -4.70 16.56
C ASP A 45 -17.93 -3.74 17.73
N TYR A 46 -18.92 -2.92 18.05
CA TYR A 46 -18.84 -1.97 19.16
C TYR A 46 -19.18 -2.65 20.48
N PRO A 47 -18.45 -2.39 21.58
CA PRO A 47 -17.39 -1.39 21.75
C PRO A 47 -16.02 -1.82 21.24
N ASN A 48 -15.45 -1.04 20.32
CA ASN A 48 -14.10 -1.22 19.76
C ASN A 48 -13.04 -0.78 20.79
N ALA A 49 -12.85 -1.62 21.82
CA ALA A 49 -11.99 -1.36 22.98
C ALA A 49 -10.50 -1.14 22.65
N LYS A 50 -10.09 -1.41 21.40
CA LYS A 50 -8.71 -1.28 20.93
C LYS A 50 -8.53 -0.20 19.83
N MET A 51 -9.58 0.55 19.48
CA MET A 51 -9.58 1.65 18.47
C MET A 51 -9.08 1.29 17.05
N HIS A 52 -9.04 0.02 16.64
CA HIS A 52 -8.27 -0.42 15.46
C HIS A 52 -8.74 0.02 14.04
N GLN A 53 -9.85 0.73 13.79
CA GLN A 53 -10.30 0.93 12.38
C GLN A 53 -9.77 2.18 11.65
N LYS A 54 -9.55 3.29 12.36
CA LYS A 54 -9.19 4.56 11.70
C LYS A 54 -7.69 4.72 11.56
N ASP A 55 -6.96 4.38 12.62
CA ASP A 55 -5.52 4.65 12.67
C ASP A 55 -4.75 3.70 11.77
N GLU A 56 -5.13 2.42 11.67
CA GLU A 56 -4.43 1.44 10.81
C GLU A 56 -4.57 1.80 9.34
N LYS A 57 -5.78 2.16 8.90
CA LYS A 57 -6.05 2.54 7.53
C LYS A 57 -5.36 3.84 7.14
N PHE A 58 -5.33 4.82 8.05
CA PHE A 58 -4.57 6.03 7.88
C PHE A 58 -3.06 5.74 7.78
N GLN A 59 -2.53 4.89 8.67
CA GLN A 59 -1.12 4.50 8.67
C GLN A 59 -0.70 3.81 7.36
N PHE A 60 -1.51 2.91 6.80
CA PHE A 60 -1.19 2.29 5.50
C PHE A 60 -1.21 3.28 4.35
N ASN A 61 -2.19 4.19 4.29
CA ASN A 61 -2.24 5.22 3.27
C ASN A 61 -1.06 6.21 3.39
N GLN A 62 -0.71 6.59 4.63
CA GLN A 62 0.43 7.46 4.91
C GLN A 62 1.75 6.78 4.50
N PHE A 63 1.91 5.52 4.88
CA PHE A 63 3.08 4.72 4.50
C PHE A 63 3.23 4.62 2.98
N LEU A 64 2.16 4.29 2.26
CA LEU A 64 2.17 4.26 0.79
C LEU A 64 2.57 5.61 0.19
N SER A 65 2.04 6.71 0.74
CA SER A 65 2.38 8.06 0.30
C SER A 65 3.86 8.40 0.50
N ASP A 66 4.41 8.11 1.68
CA ASP A 66 5.81 8.38 2.01
C ASP A 66 6.75 7.53 1.16
N TRP A 67 6.40 6.27 0.92
CA TRP A 67 7.17 5.38 0.08
C TRP A 67 7.19 5.82 -1.39
N LEU A 68 6.02 6.12 -1.98
CA LEU A 68 5.98 6.63 -3.35
C LEU A 68 6.73 7.97 -3.48
N THR A 69 6.63 8.83 -2.46
CA THR A 69 7.40 10.08 -2.40
C THR A 69 8.91 9.80 -2.37
N PHE A 70 9.34 8.82 -1.59
CA PHE A 70 10.74 8.37 -1.58
C PHE A 70 11.17 7.84 -2.96
N CYS A 71 10.38 6.99 -3.60
CA CYS A 71 10.68 6.47 -4.94
C CYS A 71 10.79 7.58 -5.99
N LEU A 72 9.90 8.58 -5.95
CA LEU A 72 9.91 9.74 -6.85
C LEU A 72 11.15 10.63 -6.62
N LYS A 73 11.53 10.86 -5.35
CA LYS A 73 12.69 11.68 -5.00
C LYS A 73 14.02 11.02 -5.36
N ASN A 74 14.11 9.70 -5.18
CA ASN A 74 15.35 8.94 -5.45
C ASN A 74 15.44 8.42 -6.89
N GLY A 75 14.53 8.86 -7.78
CA GLY A 75 14.67 8.65 -9.22
C GLY A 75 14.55 7.19 -9.65
N ILE A 76 13.60 6.42 -9.11
CA ILE A 76 13.32 5.08 -9.64
C ILE A 76 12.47 5.25 -10.92
N SER A 77 13.14 5.34 -12.07
CA SER A 77 12.52 5.44 -13.40
C SER A 77 12.54 4.10 -14.14
N ARG A 78 11.35 3.50 -14.25
CA ARG A 78 10.77 2.62 -15.29
C ARG A 78 11.67 2.29 -16.51
N ALA A 79 12.38 1.17 -16.48
CA ALA A 79 12.40 0.34 -17.69
C ALA A 79 10.95 -0.13 -17.95
N PRO A 80 10.48 -0.26 -19.20
CA PRO A 80 9.11 -0.66 -19.47
C PRO A 80 8.84 -2.04 -18.86
N ILE A 81 7.68 -2.21 -18.24
CA ILE A 81 7.13 -3.56 -17.97
C ILE A 81 6.82 -4.15 -19.36
N MET A 82 7.77 -4.92 -19.90
CA MET A 82 7.59 -5.65 -21.14
C MET A 82 6.59 -6.77 -20.88
N TYR A 83 5.34 -6.59 -21.31
CA TYR A 83 4.35 -7.66 -21.32
C TYR A 83 4.84 -8.74 -22.29
N ARG A 84 5.17 -9.94 -21.79
CA ARG A 84 5.45 -11.10 -22.65
C ARG A 84 4.11 -11.72 -23.06
N SER A 85 3.90 -11.78 -24.38
CA SER A 85 2.82 -12.52 -25.05
C SER A 85 2.99 -14.03 -24.87
#